data_AF-A0A1W9KUU2-F1
#
_entry.id   AF-A0A1W9KUU2-F1
#
_cell.length_a   1.000
_cell.length_b   1.000
_cell.length_c   1.000
_cell.angle_alpha   90.00
_cell.angle_beta   90.00
_cell.angle_gamma   90.00
#
_symmetry.space_group_name_H-M   'P 1'
#
loop_
_entity.id
_entity.type
_entity.pdbx_description
1 polymer ?
#
loop_
_entity_poly.entity_id
_entity_poly.type
_entity_poly.pdbx_seq_one_letter_code
_entity_poly.pdbx_strand_id
1 'polypeptide(L)'
;MTSPTKPANKSSPKAARKTAATTPIQAVAKKVAAKPPTVAKTEKVAEPSLRFYHSKTLRTRTHSVLTAIETTPEAPGHGEALADVVNDLIDAGMDYYFLRPLKQAEVGFVAEQSARLGLSGAVRLISSVSRKFIVRMEPQQLQVVATHIRALT
;
A
#
# COMPACT_ATOMS: atom_id res chain seq x y z
N MET A 1 47.58 -0.45 -20.28
CA MET A 1 48.06 -0.84 -18.94
C MET A 1 48.46 0.41 -18.17
N THR A 2 47.74 0.76 -17.11
CA THR A 2 48.21 1.33 -15.83
C THR A 2 47.00 1.86 -15.05
N SER A 3 46.74 1.24 -13.91
CA SER A 3 45.94 1.73 -12.78
C SER A 3 46.82 1.54 -11.53
N PRO A 4 46.41 1.92 -10.31
CA PRO A 4 45.73 3.14 -9.82
C PRO A 4 46.56 3.77 -8.67
N THR A 5 46.10 4.86 -8.04
CA THR A 5 46.57 5.20 -6.68
C THR A 5 45.52 5.94 -5.85
N LYS A 6 45.26 5.40 -4.66
CA LYS A 6 44.45 5.91 -3.53
C LYS A 6 45.44 6.40 -2.44
N PRO A 7 45.08 7.35 -1.56
CA PRO A 7 44.79 7.02 -0.15
C PRO A 7 43.60 7.86 0.40
N ALA A 8 42.59 7.31 1.09
CA ALA A 8 42.50 7.02 2.53
C ALA A 8 42.79 8.22 3.47
N ASN A 9 41.83 8.68 4.29
CA ASN A 9 41.72 8.36 5.74
C ASN A 9 40.89 9.39 6.57
N LYS A 10 39.96 8.86 7.39
CA LYS A 10 39.44 9.26 8.72
C LYS A 10 39.33 10.75 9.14
N SER A 11 38.14 11.14 9.63
CA SER A 11 37.98 11.48 11.07
C SER A 11 36.52 11.70 11.48
N SER A 12 36.11 11.01 12.53
CA SER A 12 35.21 11.50 13.59
C SER A 12 36.01 11.36 14.89
N PRO A 13 35.88 12.27 15.88
CA PRO A 13 34.97 11.99 17.01
C PRO A 13 34.44 13.22 17.77
N LYS A 14 33.43 12.99 18.63
CA LYS A 14 33.46 13.27 20.10
C LYS A 14 32.19 13.93 20.68
N ALA A 15 31.70 13.23 21.71
CA ALA A 15 30.62 13.48 22.65
C ALA A 15 30.59 14.86 23.35
N ALA A 16 29.39 15.27 23.79
CA ALA A 16 29.18 15.89 25.09
C ALA A 16 27.74 15.68 25.61
N ARG A 17 27.67 15.32 26.88
CA ARG A 17 26.52 14.96 27.74
C ARG A 17 26.20 16.12 28.68
N LYS A 18 24.93 16.34 29.07
CA LYS A 18 24.45 16.98 30.33
C LYS A 18 22.92 16.79 30.41
N THR A 19 22.32 15.96 31.29
CA THR A 19 21.93 16.18 32.72
C THR A 19 21.37 17.59 32.97
N ALA A 20 20.25 17.85 33.67
CA ALA A 20 19.28 17.09 34.45
C ALA A 20 18.09 18.04 34.78
N ALA A 21 16.91 17.53 35.12
CA ALA A 21 16.00 18.17 36.09
C ALA A 21 14.83 17.21 36.47
N THR A 22 14.99 16.54 37.60
CA THR A 22 13.94 15.95 38.44
C THR A 22 13.32 17.07 39.28
N THR A 23 12.00 17.12 39.53
CA THR A 23 11.32 16.75 40.79
C THR A 23 9.76 16.87 40.66
N PRO A 24 8.99 16.25 41.58
CA PRO A 24 7.67 15.65 41.34
C PRO A 24 6.51 16.44 41.91
N ILE A 25 5.27 16.16 41.47
CA ILE A 25 4.06 16.40 42.28
C ILE A 25 3.10 15.19 42.17
N GLN A 26 3.17 14.40 43.24
CA GLN A 26 2.14 13.70 44.00
C GLN A 26 0.78 13.33 43.39
N ALA A 27 0.42 12.09 43.71
CA ALA A 27 -0.82 11.38 43.53
C ALA A 27 -2.04 12.06 44.16
N VAL A 28 -3.20 11.89 43.50
CA VAL A 28 -4.49 11.75 44.19
C VAL A 28 -5.21 10.55 43.58
N ALA A 29 -5.19 9.45 44.33
CA ALA A 29 -6.04 8.30 44.08
C ALA A 29 -7.49 8.67 44.44
N LYS A 30 -8.43 8.49 43.51
CA LYS A 30 -9.86 8.41 43.83
C LYS A 30 -10.46 7.18 43.18
N LYS A 31 -10.60 6.16 44.02
CA LYS A 31 -11.30 4.89 43.78
C LYS A 31 -12.79 5.19 43.65
N VAL A 32 -13.39 4.91 42.49
CA VAL A 32 -14.85 4.85 42.33
C VAL A 32 -15.22 3.61 41.52
N ALA A 33 -15.90 2.72 42.25
CA ALA A 33 -16.85 1.67 41.83
C ALA A 33 -16.70 1.02 40.45
N ALA A 34 -16.35 -0.28 40.49
CA ALA A 34 -16.44 -1.19 39.36
C ALA A 34 -17.90 -1.37 38.89
N LYS A 35 -18.16 -0.95 37.65
CA LYS A 35 -19.30 -1.38 36.84
C LYS A 35 -18.81 -2.57 35.99
N PRO A 36 -19.58 -3.68 35.85
CA PRO A 36 -19.13 -4.85 35.10
C PRO A 36 -18.76 -4.45 33.66
N PRO A 37 -17.69 -5.02 33.08
CA PRO A 37 -17.30 -4.65 31.72
C PRO A 37 -18.38 -5.17 30.78
N THR A 38 -19.20 -4.25 30.27
CA THR A 38 -19.87 -4.44 28.99
C THR A 38 -18.77 -4.85 28.02
N VAL A 39 -18.90 -6.02 27.40
CA VAL A 39 -18.01 -6.51 26.36
C VAL A 39 -18.08 -5.48 25.24
N ALA A 40 -17.18 -4.51 25.30
CA ALA A 40 -17.01 -3.53 24.25
C ALA A 40 -16.63 -4.35 23.03
N LYS A 41 -17.51 -4.37 22.04
CA LYS A 41 -17.14 -4.81 20.70
C LYS A 41 -15.87 -4.03 20.39
N THR A 42 -14.76 -4.75 20.22
CA THR A 42 -13.52 -4.18 19.71
C THR A 42 -13.80 -3.68 18.30
N GLU A 43 -14.29 -2.45 18.20
CA GLU A 43 -14.23 -1.68 16.97
C GLU A 43 -12.73 -1.56 16.66
N LYS A 44 -12.28 -2.25 15.61
CA LYS A 44 -10.96 -1.99 15.04
C LYS A 44 -10.93 -0.50 14.73
N VAL A 45 -10.17 0.27 15.51
CA VAL A 45 -9.86 1.66 15.19
C VAL A 45 -9.24 1.63 13.80
N ALA A 46 -9.97 2.15 12.82
CA ALA A 46 -9.54 2.11 11.43
C ALA A 46 -8.18 2.82 11.31
N GLU A 47 -7.19 2.11 10.77
CA GLU A 47 -5.87 2.69 10.54
C GLU A 47 -6.00 3.86 9.55
N PRO A 48 -5.22 4.94 9.74
CA PRO A 48 -5.17 6.03 8.77
C PRO A 48 -4.87 5.48 7.38
N SER A 49 -5.71 5.82 6.40
CA SER A 49 -5.55 5.34 5.02
C SER A 49 -5.68 6.47 4.01
N LEU A 50 -4.87 6.40 2.95
CA LEU A 50 -4.98 7.26 1.78
C LEU A 50 -5.51 6.40 0.62
N ARG A 51 -6.65 6.80 0.06
CA ARG A 51 -7.33 6.08 -1.03
C ARG A 51 -7.26 6.87 -2.33
N PHE A 52 -7.36 6.16 -3.45
CA PHE A 52 -7.49 6.77 -4.76
C PHE A 52 -8.88 6.49 -5.35
N TYR A 53 -9.35 7.38 -6.24
CA TYR A 53 -10.59 7.17 -6.96
C TYR A 53 -10.34 6.46 -8.29
N HIS A 54 -11.09 5.39 -8.55
CA HIS A 54 -11.12 4.67 -9.83
C HIS A 54 -12.49 4.76 -10.52
N SER A 55 -12.58 4.31 -11.77
CA SER A 55 -13.82 4.35 -12.54
C SER A 55 -14.92 3.45 -11.95
N LYS A 56 -16.19 3.79 -12.23
CA LYS A 56 -17.34 2.95 -11.86
C LYS A 56 -17.27 1.57 -12.52
N THR A 57 -16.80 1.52 -13.78
CA THR A 57 -16.60 0.27 -14.52
C THR A 57 -15.59 -0.64 -13.83
N LEU A 58 -14.45 -0.09 -13.40
CA LEU A 58 -13.43 -0.86 -12.67
C LEU A 58 -13.97 -1.35 -11.32
N ARG A 59 -14.75 -0.52 -10.61
CA ARG A 59 -15.42 -0.93 -9.38
C ARG A 59 -16.35 -2.13 -9.60
N THR A 60 -17.20 -2.06 -10.62
CA THR A 60 -18.15 -3.13 -10.94
C THR A 60 -17.42 -4.41 -11.33
N ARG A 61 -16.39 -4.32 -12.18
CA ARG A 61 -15.55 -5.46 -12.57
C ARG A 61 -14.89 -6.11 -11.35
N THR A 62 -14.30 -5.28 -10.47
CA THR A 62 -13.67 -5.74 -9.23
C THR A 62 -14.66 -6.50 -8.38
N HIS A 63 -15.83 -5.92 -8.06
CA HIS A 63 -16.84 -6.61 -7.24
C HIS A 63 -17.34 -7.90 -7.89
N SER A 64 -17.51 -7.92 -9.21
CA SER A 64 -17.93 -9.13 -9.94
C SER A 64 -16.92 -10.27 -9.75
N VAL A 65 -15.64 -10.00 -9.99
CA VAL A 65 -14.56 -11.00 -9.84
C VAL A 65 -14.44 -11.47 -8.39
N LEU A 66 -14.44 -10.54 -7.42
CA LEU A 66 -14.36 -10.90 -6.01
C LEU A 66 -15.53 -11.79 -5.59
N THR A 67 -16.74 -11.45 -6.03
CA THR A 67 -17.94 -12.23 -5.73
C THR A 67 -17.86 -13.61 -6.37
N ALA A 68 -17.40 -13.73 -7.62
CA ALA A 68 -17.23 -15.02 -8.28
C ALA A 68 -16.23 -15.93 -7.54
N ILE A 69 -15.11 -15.39 -7.06
CA ILE A 69 -14.11 -16.14 -6.28
C ILE A 69 -14.68 -16.59 -4.93
N GLU A 70 -15.51 -15.76 -4.29
CA GLU A 70 -16.16 -16.09 -3.02
C GLU A 70 -17.26 -17.16 -3.19
N THR A 71 -18.05 -17.08 -4.26
CA THR A 71 -19.20 -17.98 -4.48
C THR A 71 -18.82 -19.31 -5.12
N THR A 72 -17.84 -19.32 -6.02
CA THR A 72 -17.44 -20.50 -6.79
C THR A 72 -15.92 -20.65 -6.83
N PRO A 73 -15.27 -20.96 -5.70
CA PRO A 73 -13.81 -20.84 -5.56
C PRO A 73 -13.00 -21.73 -6.50
N GLU A 74 -13.55 -22.89 -6.86
CA GLU A 74 -12.91 -23.90 -7.71
C GLU A 74 -13.13 -23.66 -9.21
N ALA A 75 -13.82 -22.59 -9.61
CA ALA A 75 -14.04 -22.32 -11.03
C ALA A 75 -12.73 -21.91 -11.72
N PRO A 76 -12.46 -22.43 -12.94
CA PRO A 76 -11.25 -22.09 -13.68
C PRO A 76 -11.24 -20.61 -14.09
N GLY A 77 -10.05 -20.03 -14.23
CA GLY A 77 -9.87 -18.67 -14.73
C GLY A 77 -9.89 -17.55 -13.69
N HIS A 78 -10.20 -17.86 -12.41
CA HIS A 78 -10.18 -16.87 -11.33
C HIS A 78 -8.83 -16.17 -11.14
N GLY A 79 -7.73 -16.90 -11.26
CA GLY A 79 -6.39 -16.32 -11.16
C GLY A 79 -6.11 -15.29 -12.26
N GLU A 80 -6.59 -15.52 -13.48
CA GLU A 80 -6.47 -14.56 -14.58
C GLU A 80 -7.36 -13.34 -14.37
N ALA A 81 -8.64 -13.57 -14.03
CA ALA A 81 -9.58 -12.49 -13.76
C ALA A 81 -9.14 -11.58 -12.61
N LEU A 82 -8.60 -12.17 -11.53
CA LEU A 82 -8.09 -11.41 -10.39
C LEU A 82 -6.82 -10.65 -10.75
N ALA A 83 -5.90 -11.27 -11.49
CA ALA A 83 -4.68 -10.60 -11.94
C ALA A 83 -5.00 -9.38 -12.82
N ASP A 84 -5.96 -9.49 -13.73
CA ASP A 84 -6.40 -8.39 -14.58
C ASP A 84 -6.97 -7.23 -13.76
N VAL A 85 -7.84 -7.53 -12.78
CA VAL A 85 -8.39 -6.51 -11.87
C VAL A 85 -7.28 -5.83 -11.06
N VAL A 86 -6.33 -6.59 -10.52
CA VAL A 86 -5.18 -6.02 -9.79
C VAL A 86 -4.34 -5.11 -10.69
N ASN A 87 -4.12 -5.50 -11.95
CA ASN A 87 -3.38 -4.68 -12.92
C ASN A 87 -4.12 -3.37 -13.23
N ASP A 88 -5.44 -3.42 -13.46
CA ASP A 88 -6.27 -2.24 -13.69
C ASP A 88 -6.24 -1.30 -12.47
N LEU A 89 -6.23 -1.84 -11.25
CA LEU A 89 -6.11 -1.07 -10.00
C LEU A 89 -4.73 -0.42 -9.85
N ILE A 90 -3.64 -1.12 -10.21
CA ILE A 90 -2.28 -0.57 -10.21
C ILE A 90 -2.20 0.62 -11.17
N ASP A 91 -2.68 0.47 -12.39
CA ASP A 91 -2.66 1.54 -13.40
C ASP A 91 -3.46 2.77 -12.92
N ALA A 92 -4.68 2.55 -12.41
CA ALA A 92 -5.52 3.61 -11.87
C ALA A 92 -4.88 4.32 -10.67
N GLY A 93 -4.25 3.58 -9.75
CA GLY A 93 -3.57 4.16 -8.59
C GLY A 93 -2.33 4.96 -8.98
N MET A 94 -1.55 4.46 -9.94
CA MET A 94 -0.37 5.14 -10.47
C MET A 94 -0.74 6.42 -11.24
N ASP A 95 -1.80 6.42 -12.05
CA ASP A 95 -2.33 7.65 -12.65
C ASP A 95 -2.76 8.64 -11.56
N TYR A 96 -3.48 8.17 -10.54
CA TYR A 96 -4.04 9.03 -9.49
C TYR A 96 -2.97 9.73 -8.66
N TYR A 97 -1.95 9.02 -8.21
CA TYR A 97 -0.94 9.57 -7.32
C TYR A 97 0.26 10.19 -8.04
N PHE A 98 0.49 9.86 -9.31
CA PHE A 98 1.63 10.36 -10.05
C PHE A 98 1.24 11.28 -11.20
N LEU A 99 0.45 10.81 -12.16
CA LEU A 99 0.16 11.61 -13.37
C LEU A 99 -0.78 12.78 -13.12
N ARG A 100 -1.83 12.60 -12.30
CA ARG A 100 -2.78 13.68 -12.01
C ARG A 100 -2.14 14.85 -11.27
N PRO A 101 -1.31 14.63 -10.22
CA PRO A 101 -0.62 15.73 -9.56
C PRO A 101 0.34 16.46 -10.50
N LEU A 102 1.04 15.76 -11.39
CA LEU A 102 1.92 16.40 -12.38
C LEU A 102 1.14 17.32 -13.33
N LYS A 103 -0.04 16.89 -13.79
CA LYS A 103 -0.95 17.73 -14.59
C LYS A 103 -1.42 18.96 -13.81
N GLN A 104 -1.80 18.77 -12.55
CA GLN A 104 -2.26 19.86 -11.68
C GLN A 104 -1.14 20.85 -11.34
N ALA A 105 0.11 20.39 -11.30
CA ALA A 105 1.29 21.21 -11.09
C ALA A 105 1.81 21.87 -12.38
N GLU A 106 1.15 21.65 -13.52
CA GLU A 106 1.48 22.26 -14.82
C GLU A 106 2.96 22.10 -15.21
N VAL A 107 3.53 20.92 -14.96
CA VAL A 107 4.98 20.65 -15.17
C VAL A 107 5.44 20.77 -16.64
N GLY A 108 4.52 21.02 -17.56
CA GLY A 108 4.77 21.20 -18.97
C GLY A 108 4.66 19.91 -19.77
N PHE A 109 4.30 20.04 -21.05
CA PHE A 109 3.96 18.92 -21.93
C PHE A 109 5.09 17.87 -22.02
N VAL A 110 6.34 18.30 -22.18
CA VAL A 110 7.47 17.38 -22.33
C VAL A 110 7.66 16.54 -21.07
N ALA A 111 7.65 17.17 -19.89
CA ALA A 111 7.78 16.47 -18.62
C ALA A 111 6.62 15.50 -18.37
N GLU A 112 5.38 15.89 -18.69
CA GLU A 112 4.22 14.99 -18.61
C GLU A 112 4.36 13.77 -19.53
N GLN A 113 4.79 13.95 -20.79
CA GLN A 113 4.97 12.84 -21.72
C GLN A 113 6.10 11.91 -21.29
N SER A 114 7.22 12.47 -20.82
CA SER A 114 8.31 11.67 -20.26
C SER A 114 7.85 10.87 -19.03
N ALA A 115 7.08 11.49 -18.12
CA ALA A 115 6.52 10.83 -16.96
C ALA A 115 5.56 9.70 -17.34
N ARG A 116 4.68 9.91 -18.31
CA ARG A 116 3.76 8.87 -18.84
C ARG A 116 4.52 7.70 -19.43
N LEU A 117 5.57 7.95 -20.22
CA LEU A 117 6.37 6.89 -20.82
C LEU A 117 7.08 6.06 -19.74
N GLY A 118 7.76 6.73 -18.80
CA GLY A 118 8.42 6.07 -17.68
C GLY A 118 7.45 5.25 -16.83
N LEU A 119 6.28 5.83 -16.51
CA LEU A 119 5.26 5.15 -15.73
C LEU A 119 4.70 3.92 -16.45
N SER A 120 4.44 4.01 -17.75
CA SER A 120 3.93 2.87 -18.53
C SER A 120 4.88 1.67 -18.49
N GLY A 121 6.19 1.92 -18.53
CA GLY A 121 7.21 0.88 -18.37
C GLY A 121 7.17 0.25 -16.98
N ALA A 122 7.10 1.09 -15.93
CA ALA A 122 7.02 0.63 -14.55
C ALA A 122 5.74 -0.20 -14.28
N VAL A 123 4.57 0.31 -14.68
CA VAL A 123 3.28 -0.40 -14.56
C VAL A 123 3.33 -1.74 -15.26
N ARG A 124 3.92 -1.83 -16.46
CA ARG A 124 4.04 -3.09 -17.20
C ARG A 124 4.90 -4.12 -16.48
N LEU A 125 6.02 -3.69 -15.89
CA LEU A 125 6.88 -4.57 -15.09
C LEU A 125 6.16 -5.08 -13.84
N ILE A 126 5.53 -4.19 -13.08
CA ILE A 126 4.77 -4.55 -11.88
C ILE A 126 3.61 -5.49 -12.22
N SER A 127 2.85 -5.18 -13.28
CA SER A 127 1.71 -5.99 -13.74
C SER A 127 2.15 -7.38 -14.20
N SER A 128 3.28 -7.48 -14.90
CA SER A 128 3.85 -8.76 -15.33
C SER A 128 4.21 -9.66 -14.14
N VAL A 129 4.88 -9.08 -13.13
CA VAL A 129 5.26 -9.80 -11.91
C VAL A 129 3.99 -10.22 -11.14
N SER A 130 3.07 -9.29 -10.92
CA SER A 130 1.78 -9.53 -10.25
C SER A 130 1.03 -10.69 -10.90
N ARG A 131 0.82 -10.63 -12.23
CA ARG A 131 0.12 -11.67 -12.98
C ARG A 131 0.80 -13.03 -12.88
N LYS A 132 2.14 -13.08 -12.94
CA LYS A 132 2.90 -14.34 -12.83
C LYS A 132 2.63 -15.07 -11.50
N PHE A 133 2.44 -14.33 -10.40
CA PHE A 133 2.13 -14.90 -9.10
C PHE A 133 0.64 -15.26 -8.98
N ILE A 134 -0.26 -14.31 -9.25
CA ILE A 134 -1.69 -14.48 -9.02
C ILE A 134 -2.29 -15.61 -9.88
N VAL A 135 -1.90 -15.72 -11.15
CA VAL A 135 -2.44 -16.76 -12.06
C VAL A 135 -2.13 -18.18 -11.60
N ARG A 136 -1.08 -18.37 -10.79
CA ARG A 136 -0.63 -19.68 -10.30
C ARG A 136 -1.07 -19.99 -8.88
N MET A 137 -1.87 -19.11 -8.27
CA MET A 137 -2.37 -19.30 -6.92
C MET A 137 -3.45 -20.38 -6.89
N GLU A 138 -3.46 -21.17 -5.81
CA GLU A 138 -4.54 -22.09 -5.53
C GLU A 138 -5.81 -21.36 -5.10
N PRO A 139 -7.01 -21.97 -5.24
CA PRO A 139 -8.29 -21.36 -4.87
C PRO A 139 -8.31 -20.69 -3.49
N GLN A 140 -7.75 -21.34 -2.47
CA GLN A 140 -7.66 -20.79 -1.11
C GLN A 140 -6.80 -19.52 -1.04
N GLN A 141 -5.71 -19.47 -1.79
CA GLN A 141 -4.84 -18.29 -1.84
C GLN A 141 -5.54 -17.13 -2.58
N LEU A 142 -6.28 -17.43 -3.65
CA LEU A 142 -7.09 -16.44 -4.37
C LEU A 142 -8.18 -15.85 -3.46
N GLN A 143 -8.82 -16.65 -2.62
CA GLN A 143 -9.79 -16.16 -1.64
C GLN A 143 -9.17 -15.23 -0.60
N VAL A 144 -7.95 -15.52 -0.13
CA VAL A 144 -7.23 -14.63 0.80
C VAL A 144 -6.98 -13.28 0.15
N VAL A 145 -6.52 -13.25 -1.10
CA VAL A 145 -6.31 -12.01 -1.84
C VAL A 145 -7.63 -11.28 -2.08
N ALA A 146 -8.68 -11.98 -2.50
CA ALA A 146 -10.00 -11.41 -2.74
C ALA A 146 -10.57 -10.76 -1.48
N THR A 147 -10.50 -11.46 -0.34
CA THR A 147 -10.94 -10.95 0.97
C THR A 147 -10.16 -9.70 1.37
N HIS A 148 -8.85 -9.70 1.14
CA HIS A 148 -8.01 -8.54 1.41
C HIS A 148 -8.43 -7.33 0.58
N ILE A 149 -8.58 -7.49 -0.74
CA ILE A 149 -9.02 -6.41 -1.63
C ILE A 149 -10.41 -5.90 -1.23
N ARG A 150 -11.32 -6.80 -0.85
CA ARG A 150 -12.67 -6.43 -0.42
C ARG A 150 -12.70 -5.60 0.85
N ALA A 151 -11.75 -5.82 1.76
CA ALA A 151 -11.62 -4.98 2.96
C ALA A 151 -11.16 -3.55 2.64
N LEU A 152 -10.61 -3.30 1.44
CA LEU A 152 -10.16 -1.98 1.00
C LEU A 152 -11.23 -1.17 0.26
N THR A 153 -12.30 -1.83 -0.22
CA THR A 153 -13.37 -1.22 -1.03
C THR A 153 -14.65 -1.00 -0.23
#